data_AF-A0A820BHI6-F1
#
_entry.id   AF-A0A820BHI6-F1
#
_cell.length_a   1.000
_cell.length_b   1.000
_cell.length_c   1.000
_cell.angle_alpha   90.00
_cell.angle_beta   90.00
_cell.angle_gamma   90.00
#
_symmetry.space_group_name_H-M   'P 1'
#
loop_
_entity.id
_entity.type
_entity.pdbx_description
1 polymer ?
#
loop_
_entity_poly.entity_id
_entity_poly.type
_entity_poly.pdbx_seq_one_letter_code
_entity_poly.pdbx_strand_id
1 'polypeptide(L)'
;VCSSDFVAEQWWGYLWGRDVVTNFRDLKLLSIQFRILASLCNLAQQSIDNDTSVFLTNKLVTLEAMSFSSFRVQIDSLKAISTAQTSDKFRRTQLFIYEIFRANQLLVVPETNWQLAFTTAADNYVVATVPRNSFGNNYSCITSLDSFSRPLYIDGNYNTTVLPGVVASCLPIDGIRLSTLECFFDSKCILNLTSIASRRTTTIWIAKPLNASVP
;
A
#
# COMPACT_ATOMS: atom_id res chain seq x y z
N VAL A 1 -3.33 10.13 6.97
CA VAL A 1 -3.06 8.75 6.47
C VAL A 1 -2.10 8.01 7.39
N CYS A 2 -0.84 8.42 7.56
CA CYS A 2 0.13 7.68 8.37
C CYS A 2 -0.12 7.67 9.90
N SER A 3 -1.06 8.50 10.36
CA SER A 3 -1.57 8.52 11.73
C SER A 3 -2.94 7.84 11.87
N SER A 4 -3.46 7.23 10.80
CA SER A 4 -4.81 6.65 10.81
C SER A 4 -4.82 5.23 11.33
N ASP A 5 -5.99 4.79 11.77
CA ASP A 5 -6.22 3.41 12.22
C ASP A 5 -5.92 2.38 11.11
N PHE A 6 -6.00 2.78 9.84
CA PHE A 6 -5.78 1.89 8.70
C PHE A 6 -4.30 1.52 8.46
N VAL A 7 -3.37 2.22 9.11
CA VAL A 7 -1.95 1.83 9.11
C VAL A 7 -1.54 1.11 10.42
N ALA A 8 -2.51 0.63 11.20
CA ALA A 8 -2.25 -0.16 12.40
C ALA A 8 -2.36 -1.67 12.15
N GLU A 9 -1.59 -2.46 12.91
CA GLU A 9 -1.58 -3.93 12.80
C GLU A 9 -2.94 -4.58 13.01
N GLN A 10 -3.70 -4.01 13.93
CA GLN A 10 -5.04 -4.43 14.25
C GLN A 10 -5.96 -4.38 13.02
N TRP A 11 -5.82 -3.37 12.16
CA TRP A 11 -6.66 -3.20 10.97
C TRP A 11 -6.39 -4.27 9.91
N TRP A 12 -5.15 -4.42 9.46
CA TRP A 12 -4.88 -5.43 8.43
C TRP A 12 -4.93 -6.85 8.99
N GLY A 13 -4.67 -7.05 10.28
CA GLY A 13 -4.94 -8.32 10.96
C GLY A 13 -6.43 -8.66 10.93
N TYR A 14 -7.28 -7.66 11.17
CA TYR A 14 -8.72 -7.80 11.08
C TYR A 14 -9.20 -8.15 9.67
N LEU A 15 -8.70 -7.44 8.64
CA LEU A 15 -9.02 -7.74 7.23
C LEU A 15 -8.55 -9.13 6.77
N TRP A 16 -7.42 -9.60 7.30
CA TRP A 16 -6.89 -10.93 6.97
C TRP A 16 -7.83 -12.05 7.45
N GLY A 17 -8.43 -11.88 8.63
CA GLY A 17 -9.33 -12.85 9.26
C GLY A 17 -8.62 -14.09 9.79
N ARG A 18 -9.39 -15.04 10.37
CA ARG A 18 -8.85 -16.31 10.91
C ARG A 18 -8.95 -17.51 9.97
N ASP A 19 -9.75 -17.42 8.90
CA ASP A 19 -10.01 -18.57 8.03
C ASP A 19 -8.99 -18.74 6.89
N VAL A 20 -8.58 -20.00 6.72
CA VAL A 20 -7.69 -20.45 5.64
C VAL A 20 -8.44 -20.61 4.30
N VAL A 21 -9.78 -20.69 4.31
CA VAL A 21 -10.61 -21.13 3.18
C VAL A 21 -11.07 -19.97 2.24
N THR A 22 -10.33 -19.88 1.14
CA THR A 22 -10.56 -19.46 -0.27
C THR A 22 -11.56 -18.42 -0.80
N ASN A 23 -12.60 -17.92 -0.12
CA ASN A 23 -13.59 -17.05 -0.83
C ASN A 23 -13.38 -15.53 -0.75
N PHE A 24 -12.40 -15.03 0.01
CA PHE A 24 -12.22 -13.58 0.21
C PHE A 24 -10.80 -13.13 -0.08
N ARG A 25 -10.31 -13.53 -1.27
CA ARG A 25 -8.99 -13.17 -1.79
C ARG A 25 -8.78 -11.65 -1.80
N ASP A 26 -9.83 -10.90 -2.09
CA ASP A 26 -9.82 -9.44 -2.18
C ASP A 26 -9.69 -8.77 -0.79
N LEU A 27 -10.27 -9.31 0.28
CA LEU A 27 -10.01 -8.80 1.64
C LEU A 27 -8.56 -9.05 2.09
N LYS A 28 -8.00 -10.23 1.74
CA LYS A 28 -6.57 -10.52 1.99
C LYS A 28 -5.67 -9.60 1.17
N LEU A 29 -6.04 -9.30 -0.08
CA LEU A 29 -5.34 -8.32 -0.90
C LEU A 29 -5.39 -6.92 -0.26
N LEU A 30 -6.55 -6.47 0.20
CA LEU A 30 -6.73 -5.20 0.89
C LEU A 30 -5.87 -5.12 2.17
N SER A 31 -5.84 -6.20 2.97
CA SER A 31 -4.94 -6.32 4.12
C SER A 31 -3.48 -6.07 3.72
N ILE A 32 -3.01 -6.70 2.64
CA ILE A 32 -1.63 -6.53 2.17
C ILE A 32 -1.40 -5.10 1.65
N GLN A 33 -2.36 -4.50 0.94
CA GLN A 33 -2.27 -3.12 0.49
C GLN A 33 -2.07 -2.15 1.65
N PHE A 34 -2.80 -2.33 2.76
CA PHE A 34 -2.62 -1.50 3.96
C PHE A 34 -1.32 -1.77 4.71
N ARG A 35 -0.81 -3.01 4.70
CA ARG A 35 0.54 -3.30 5.20
C ARG A 35 1.61 -2.57 4.40
N ILE A 36 1.48 -2.52 3.07
CA ILE A 36 2.38 -1.75 2.20
C ILE A 36 2.28 -0.26 2.51
N LEU A 37 1.07 0.27 2.68
CA LEU A 37 0.86 1.67 3.06
C LEU A 37 1.55 1.99 4.40
N ALA A 38 1.46 1.10 5.38
CA ALA A 38 2.14 1.25 6.67
C ALA A 38 3.67 1.27 6.52
N SER A 39 4.23 0.37 5.71
CA SER A 39 5.65 0.36 5.39
C SER A 39 6.10 1.64 4.68
N LEU A 40 5.28 2.17 3.75
CA LEU A 40 5.54 3.45 3.09
C LEU A 40 5.50 4.63 4.07
N CYS A 41 4.56 4.61 5.01
CA CYS A 41 4.49 5.59 6.09
C CYS A 41 5.73 5.54 7.01
N ASN A 42 6.19 4.34 7.36
CA ASN A 42 7.41 4.17 8.13
C ASN A 42 8.64 4.68 7.35
N LEU A 43 8.74 4.36 6.07
CA LEU A 43 9.79 4.87 5.19
C LEU A 43 9.77 6.40 5.08
N ALA A 44 8.58 7.01 5.01
CA ALA A 44 8.42 8.47 4.99
C ALA A 44 8.92 9.10 6.29
N GLN A 45 8.53 8.54 7.44
CA GLN A 45 8.98 9.00 8.74
C GLN A 45 10.51 8.89 8.88
N GLN A 46 11.08 7.73 8.54
CA GLN A 46 12.54 7.54 8.57
C GLN A 46 13.27 8.51 7.65
N SER A 47 12.70 8.83 6.48
CA SER A 47 13.28 9.79 5.54
C SER A 47 13.34 11.19 6.15
N ILE A 48 12.27 11.61 6.84
CA ILE A 48 12.19 12.90 7.52
C ILE A 48 13.15 12.94 8.73
N ASP A 49 13.17 11.90 9.55
CA ASP A 49 14.02 11.82 10.75
C ASP A 49 15.50 11.86 10.37
N ASN A 50 15.88 11.11 9.33
CA ASN A 50 17.23 11.11 8.81
C ASN A 50 17.63 12.47 8.22
N ASP A 51 16.77 13.11 7.44
CA ASP A 51 17.05 14.45 6.90
C ASP A 51 17.17 15.50 8.02
N THR A 52 16.27 15.45 8.99
CA THR A 52 16.30 16.35 10.15
C THR A 52 17.59 16.18 10.93
N SER A 53 18.03 14.94 11.17
CA SER A 53 19.30 14.64 11.83
C SER A 53 20.49 15.24 11.06
N VAL A 54 20.56 15.00 9.74
CA VAL A 54 21.62 15.55 8.89
C VAL A 54 21.60 17.08 8.91
N PHE A 55 20.43 17.70 8.74
CA PHE A 55 20.26 19.14 8.76
C PHE A 55 20.74 19.77 10.08
N LEU A 56 20.37 19.19 11.22
CA LEU A 56 20.75 19.71 12.54
C LEU A 56 22.24 19.53 12.85
N THR A 57 22.90 18.53 12.26
CA THR A 57 24.36 18.33 12.42
C THR A 57 25.19 19.23 11.50
N ASN A 58 24.61 19.67 10.37
CA ASN A 58 25.30 20.53 9.42
C ASN A 58 25.42 21.96 9.95
N LYS A 59 26.64 22.50 9.90
CA LYS A 59 26.93 23.88 10.32
C LYS A 59 26.99 24.80 9.11
N LEU A 60 26.34 25.96 9.21
CA LEU A 60 26.55 27.04 8.26
C LEU A 60 27.92 27.69 8.53
N VAL A 61 28.84 27.55 7.60
CA VAL A 61 30.18 28.16 7.67
C VAL A 61 30.29 29.23 6.62
N THR A 62 30.66 30.45 7.02
CA THR A 62 30.90 31.57 6.11
C THR A 62 32.26 32.19 6.34
N LEU A 63 32.83 32.75 5.27
CA LEU A 63 34.14 33.42 5.30
C LEU A 63 34.10 34.74 6.08
N GLU A 64 32.95 35.40 6.09
CA GLU A 64 32.73 36.68 6.74
C GLU A 64 31.49 36.63 7.66
N ALA A 65 31.46 37.54 8.63
CA ALA A 65 30.30 37.73 9.47
C ALA A 65 29.12 38.27 8.65
N MET A 66 27.97 37.61 8.76
CA MET A 66 26.76 38.01 8.04
C MET A 66 25.81 38.82 8.92
N SER A 67 25.00 39.66 8.28
CA SER A 67 23.87 40.30 8.95
C SER A 67 22.81 39.26 9.33
N PHE A 68 22.02 39.58 10.36
CA PHE A 68 20.91 38.73 10.79
C PHE A 68 19.89 38.46 9.67
N SER A 69 19.61 39.45 8.82
CA SER A 69 18.70 39.29 7.67
C SER A 69 19.26 38.29 6.66
N SER A 70 20.55 38.39 6.31
CA SER A 70 21.22 37.46 5.40
C SER A 70 21.27 36.05 5.97
N PHE A 71 21.53 35.91 7.27
CA PHE A 71 21.47 34.62 7.96
C PHE A 71 20.10 33.97 7.83
N ARG A 72 19.04 34.73 8.11
CA ARG A 72 17.66 34.21 8.04
C ARG A 72 17.31 33.75 6.63
N VAL A 73 17.64 34.54 5.62
CA VAL A 73 17.44 34.17 4.20
C VAL A 73 18.18 32.89 3.84
N GLN A 74 19.43 32.73 4.26
CA GLN A 74 20.20 31.52 4.00
C GLN A 74 19.61 30.29 4.69
N ILE A 75 19.24 30.39 5.97
CA ILE A 75 18.62 29.28 6.71
C ILE A 75 17.28 28.88 6.10
N ASP A 76 16.44 29.83 5.72
CA ASP A 76 15.14 29.54 5.12
C ASP A 76 15.31 28.87 3.74
N SER A 77 16.31 29.30 2.95
CA SER A 77 16.68 28.63 1.69
C SER A 77 17.16 27.20 1.92
N LEU A 78 18.03 26.96 2.90
CA LEU A 78 18.53 25.63 3.23
C LEU A 78 17.40 24.69 3.69
N LYS A 79 16.44 25.17 4.50
CA LYS A 79 15.25 24.40 4.88
C LYS A 79 14.41 24.00 3.68
N ALA A 80 14.19 24.93 2.74
CA ALA A 80 13.44 24.67 1.53
C ALA A 80 14.13 23.62 0.65
N ILE A 81 15.45 23.71 0.48
CA ILE A 81 16.26 22.74 -0.24
C ILE A 81 16.19 21.36 0.43
N SER A 82 16.38 21.28 1.74
CA SER A 82 16.31 20.03 2.52
C SER A 82 14.96 19.35 2.33
N THR A 83 13.87 20.11 2.47
CA THR A 83 12.49 19.61 2.29
C THR A 83 12.27 19.05 0.89
N ALA A 84 12.71 19.78 -0.15
CA ALA A 84 12.59 19.35 -1.54
C ALA A 84 13.41 18.07 -1.81
N GLN A 85 14.66 18.03 -1.36
CA GLN A 85 15.56 16.88 -1.53
C GLN A 85 15.04 15.63 -0.81
N THR A 86 14.47 15.78 0.38
CA THR A 86 13.85 14.69 1.14
C THR A 86 12.66 14.10 0.42
N SER A 87 11.76 14.95 -0.09
CA SER A 87 10.63 14.51 -0.92
C SER A 87 11.09 13.77 -2.16
N ASP A 88 12.09 14.31 -2.87
CA ASP A 88 12.65 13.70 -4.07
C ASP A 88 13.35 12.36 -3.78
N LYS A 89 14.09 12.26 -2.67
CA LYS A 89 14.74 11.02 -2.24
C LYS A 89 13.70 9.97 -1.89
N PHE A 90 12.68 10.32 -1.11
CA PHE A 90 11.57 9.43 -0.80
C PHE A 90 10.88 8.92 -2.07
N ARG A 91 10.56 9.82 -3.01
CA ARG A 91 9.94 9.45 -4.30
C ARG A 91 10.82 8.47 -5.09
N ARG A 92 12.13 8.73 -5.19
CA ARG A 92 13.07 7.82 -5.86
C ARG A 92 13.13 6.45 -5.20
N THR A 93 13.16 6.39 -3.87
CA THR A 93 13.14 5.13 -3.12
C THR A 93 11.84 4.37 -3.34
N GLN A 94 10.69 5.05 -3.31
CA GLN A 94 9.39 4.43 -3.60
C GLN A 94 9.34 3.86 -5.02
N LEU A 95 9.81 4.62 -6.02
CA LEU A 95 9.90 4.14 -7.41
C LEU A 95 10.82 2.93 -7.53
N PHE A 96 11.98 2.95 -6.87
CA PHE A 96 12.90 1.81 -6.87
C PHE A 96 12.26 0.54 -6.28
N ILE A 97 11.58 0.66 -5.14
CA ILE A 97 10.85 -0.46 -4.52
C ILE A 97 9.80 -1.02 -5.48
N TYR A 98 9.03 -0.12 -6.10
CA TYR A 98 8.01 -0.47 -7.07
C TYR A 98 8.56 -1.23 -8.28
N GLU A 99 9.65 -0.73 -8.88
CA GLU A 99 10.30 -1.39 -10.02
C GLU A 99 10.91 -2.74 -9.64
N ILE A 100 11.44 -2.89 -8.42
CA ILE A 100 11.90 -4.20 -7.92
C ILE A 100 10.77 -5.22 -7.88
N PHE A 101 9.60 -4.85 -7.35
CA PHE A 101 8.46 -5.78 -7.31
C PHE A 101 8.01 -6.20 -8.71
N ARG A 102 8.02 -5.27 -9.67
CA ARG A 102 7.66 -5.53 -11.07
C ARG A 102 8.69 -6.39 -11.78
N ALA A 103 9.97 -6.13 -11.59
CA ALA A 103 11.06 -6.87 -12.24
C ALA A 103 11.16 -8.31 -11.73
N ASN A 104 11.00 -8.53 -10.42
CA ASN A 104 11.12 -9.86 -9.82
C ASN A 104 9.87 -10.71 -9.98
N GLN A 105 8.70 -10.09 -10.18
CA GLN A 105 7.41 -10.75 -10.34
C GLN A 105 7.14 -11.83 -9.27
N LEU A 106 7.57 -11.61 -8.01
CA LEU A 106 7.41 -12.61 -6.94
C LEU A 106 5.94 -12.96 -6.75
N LEU A 107 5.62 -14.26 -6.65
CA LEU A 107 4.28 -14.74 -6.34
C LEU A 107 3.76 -14.07 -5.05
N VAL A 108 2.65 -13.35 -5.15
CA VAL A 108 1.99 -12.79 -3.96
C VAL A 108 0.94 -13.76 -3.42
N VAL A 109 0.76 -13.79 -2.10
CA VAL A 109 -0.13 -14.75 -1.40
C VAL A 109 -1.58 -14.74 -1.91
N PRO A 110 -2.21 -13.59 -2.27
CA PRO A 110 -3.54 -13.59 -2.88
C PRO A 110 -3.55 -14.12 -4.33
N GLU A 111 -2.39 -14.54 -4.87
CA GLU A 111 -2.23 -15.06 -6.22
C GLU A 111 -2.84 -14.11 -7.25
N THR A 112 -2.55 -12.81 -7.16
CA THR A 112 -3.07 -11.81 -8.10
C THR A 112 -2.20 -11.69 -9.35
N ASN A 113 -0.91 -12.04 -9.27
CA ASN A 113 0.03 -12.03 -10.39
C ASN A 113 0.34 -13.43 -10.95
N TRP A 114 0.56 -14.40 -10.06
CA TRP A 114 0.79 -15.81 -10.38
C TRP A 114 -0.17 -16.67 -9.58
N GLN A 115 -0.44 -17.88 -10.04
CA GLN A 115 -1.22 -18.88 -9.32
C GLN A 115 -0.49 -20.22 -9.32
N LEU A 116 -0.70 -21.02 -8.28
CA LEU A 116 -0.20 -22.38 -8.21
C LEU A 116 -1.16 -23.31 -8.98
N ALA A 117 -0.64 -23.97 -10.01
CA ALA A 117 -1.31 -25.02 -10.75
C ALA A 117 -0.83 -26.38 -10.24
N PHE A 118 -1.76 -27.21 -9.83
CA PHE A 118 -1.51 -28.57 -9.38
C PHE A 118 -1.99 -29.53 -10.46
N THR A 119 -1.08 -30.36 -10.98
CA THR A 119 -1.44 -31.41 -11.94
C THR A 119 -1.02 -32.78 -11.42
N THR A 120 -1.86 -33.77 -11.69
CA THR A 120 -1.59 -35.18 -11.38
C THR A 120 -0.95 -35.82 -12.60
N ALA A 121 0.29 -36.32 -12.47
CA ALA A 121 0.96 -37.07 -13.51
C ALA A 121 1.29 -38.47 -13.00
N ALA A 122 0.50 -39.46 -13.44
CA ALA A 122 0.56 -40.92 -13.21
C ALA A 122 0.79 -41.42 -11.77
N ASP A 123 1.76 -40.91 -11.02
CA ASP A 123 2.04 -41.22 -9.60
C ASP A 123 2.68 -40.03 -8.82
N ASN A 124 2.79 -38.84 -9.42
CA ASN A 124 3.41 -37.66 -8.83
C ASN A 124 2.51 -36.40 -8.90
N TYR A 125 2.72 -35.50 -7.94
CA TYR A 125 2.17 -34.15 -7.96
C TYR A 125 3.17 -33.19 -8.60
N VAL A 126 2.77 -32.52 -9.68
CA VAL A 126 3.53 -31.39 -10.23
C VAL A 126 2.90 -30.10 -9.74
N VAL A 127 3.70 -29.26 -9.10
CA VAL A 127 3.34 -27.90 -8.73
C VAL A 127 4.03 -26.95 -9.68
N ALA A 128 3.24 -26.21 -10.47
CA ALA A 128 3.73 -25.20 -11.38
C ALA A 128 3.21 -23.82 -11.00
N THR A 129 4.04 -22.79 -11.14
CA THR A 129 3.59 -21.40 -11.08
C THR A 129 3.17 -20.96 -12.47
N VAL A 130 1.90 -20.61 -12.65
CA VAL A 130 1.39 -20.10 -13.92
C VAL A 130 0.97 -18.64 -13.79
N PRO A 131 1.20 -17.80 -14.81
CA PRO A 131 0.82 -16.40 -14.78
C PRO A 131 -0.70 -16.28 -14.64
N ARG A 132 -1.16 -15.31 -13.86
CA ARG A 132 -2.59 -15.05 -13.78
C ARG A 132 -3.04 -14.21 -14.97
N ASN A 133 -4.05 -14.72 -15.66
CA ASN A 133 -4.70 -14.05 -16.78
C ASN A 133 -5.98 -13.37 -16.32
N SER A 134 -6.34 -12.28 -17.01
CA SER A 134 -7.64 -11.65 -16.82
C SER A 134 -8.76 -12.55 -17.36
N PHE A 135 -9.88 -12.62 -16.65
CA PHE A 135 -11.04 -13.36 -17.14
C PHE A 135 -11.55 -12.68 -18.42
N GLY A 136 -11.45 -13.38 -19.56
CA GLY A 136 -12.04 -12.95 -20.84
C GLY A 136 -11.15 -12.14 -21.78
N ASN A 137 -9.91 -11.78 -21.40
CA ASN A 137 -8.96 -11.06 -22.26
C ASN A 137 -7.60 -11.74 -22.33
N ASN A 138 -6.82 -11.49 -23.40
CA ASN A 138 -5.45 -11.99 -23.60
C ASN A 138 -4.38 -11.24 -22.76
N TYR A 139 -4.78 -10.49 -21.73
CA TYR A 139 -3.86 -9.77 -20.86
C TYR A 139 -3.50 -10.60 -19.63
N SER A 140 -2.19 -10.70 -19.36
CA SER A 140 -1.63 -11.39 -18.21
C SER A 140 -0.87 -10.42 -17.31
N CYS A 141 -0.70 -10.79 -16.05
CA CYS A 141 0.14 -10.04 -15.12
C CYS A 141 1.64 -10.04 -15.43
N ILE A 142 2.06 -10.69 -16.52
CA ILE A 142 3.45 -10.66 -16.99
C ILE A 142 3.57 -9.73 -18.18
N THR A 143 2.64 -9.83 -19.11
CA THR A 143 2.70 -9.12 -20.40
C THR A 143 2.01 -7.76 -20.35
N SER A 144 1.18 -7.49 -19.32
CA SER A 144 0.33 -6.31 -19.28
C SER A 144 0.04 -5.85 -17.84
N LEU A 145 1.10 -5.70 -17.04
CA LEU A 145 1.04 -5.24 -15.64
C LEU A 145 0.20 -3.97 -15.48
N ASP A 146 0.42 -2.97 -16.32
CA ASP A 146 -0.27 -1.67 -16.22
C ASP A 146 -1.75 -1.72 -16.64
N SER A 147 -2.11 -2.66 -17.51
CA SER A 147 -3.48 -2.80 -18.01
C SER A 147 -4.33 -3.70 -17.11
N PHE A 148 -3.72 -4.41 -16.17
CA PHE A 148 -4.42 -5.30 -15.26
C PHE A 148 -4.82 -4.53 -13.99
N SER A 149 -6.00 -3.92 -14.03
CA SER A 149 -6.64 -3.33 -12.86
C SER A 149 -8.14 -3.63 -12.88
N ARG A 150 -8.70 -3.85 -11.69
CA ARG A 150 -10.14 -4.05 -11.51
C ARG A 150 -10.58 -3.50 -10.16
N PRO A 151 -11.89 -3.23 -9.97
CA PRO A 151 -12.41 -2.94 -8.65
C PRO A 151 -12.17 -4.11 -7.68
N LEU A 152 -12.00 -3.78 -6.40
CA LEU A 152 -11.90 -4.76 -5.33
C LEU A 152 -13.31 -5.12 -4.83
N TYR A 153 -13.60 -6.41 -4.66
CA TYR A 153 -14.90 -6.91 -4.21
C TYR A 153 -14.82 -7.40 -2.76
N ILE A 154 -15.81 -7.09 -1.95
CA ILE A 154 -15.79 -7.41 -0.50
C ILE A 154 -16.66 -8.59 -0.10
N ASP A 155 -17.62 -8.98 -0.94
CA ASP A 155 -18.46 -10.15 -0.72
C ASP A 155 -17.86 -11.35 -1.47
N GLY A 156 -17.65 -12.47 -0.77
CA GLY A 156 -16.89 -13.62 -1.28
C GLY A 156 -17.51 -14.37 -2.46
N ASN A 157 -18.66 -13.90 -2.96
CA ASN A 157 -19.21 -14.22 -4.27
C ASN A 157 -18.90 -13.05 -5.21
N TYR A 158 -18.18 -13.32 -6.30
CA TYR A 158 -17.61 -12.38 -7.28
C TYR A 158 -18.57 -11.37 -7.96
N ASN A 159 -19.71 -10.94 -7.38
CA ASN A 159 -20.71 -10.19 -8.14
C ASN A 159 -21.69 -9.24 -7.42
N THR A 160 -21.44 -8.70 -6.22
CA THR A 160 -22.43 -7.75 -5.66
C THR A 160 -21.90 -6.47 -5.04
N THR A 161 -20.79 -6.49 -4.30
CA THR A 161 -20.34 -5.28 -3.59
C THR A 161 -18.90 -4.90 -3.94
N VAL A 162 -18.77 -3.84 -4.72
CA VAL A 162 -17.50 -3.16 -5.02
C VAL A 162 -17.12 -2.28 -3.83
N LEU A 163 -15.86 -2.29 -3.44
CA LEU A 163 -15.31 -1.35 -2.47
C LEU A 163 -14.93 -0.05 -3.19
N PRO A 164 -15.65 1.07 -2.95
CA PRO A 164 -15.42 2.33 -3.62
C PRO A 164 -13.96 2.78 -3.49
N GLY A 165 -13.37 3.20 -4.62
CA GLY A 165 -12.03 3.77 -4.69
C GLY A 165 -10.88 2.80 -4.41
N VAL A 166 -11.13 1.50 -4.38
CA VAL A 166 -10.09 0.48 -4.14
C VAL A 166 -9.90 -0.40 -5.36
N VAL A 167 -8.64 -0.45 -5.81
CA VAL A 167 -8.21 -1.17 -7.01
C VAL A 167 -7.44 -2.43 -6.62
N ALA A 168 -7.82 -3.55 -7.22
CA ALA A 168 -7.03 -4.76 -7.27
C ALA A 168 -6.23 -4.79 -8.58
N SER A 169 -4.91 -4.99 -8.48
CA SER A 169 -4.01 -5.14 -9.62
C SER A 169 -3.13 -6.39 -9.44
N CYS A 170 -2.20 -6.63 -10.36
CA CYS A 170 -1.29 -7.78 -10.30
C CYS A 170 -0.47 -7.78 -9.02
N LEU A 171 0.11 -6.63 -8.69
CA LEU A 171 0.84 -6.45 -7.43
C LEU A 171 0.01 -5.59 -6.47
N PRO A 172 0.02 -5.90 -5.17
CA PRO A 172 -0.66 -5.08 -4.17
C PRO A 172 -0.16 -3.62 -4.15
N ILE A 173 1.12 -3.38 -4.46
CA ILE A 173 1.70 -2.03 -4.55
C ILE A 173 1.13 -1.21 -5.73
N ASP A 174 0.79 -1.86 -6.85
CA ASP A 174 0.09 -1.20 -7.96
C ASP A 174 -1.33 -0.83 -7.52
N GLY A 175 -2.01 -1.75 -6.84
CA GLY A 175 -3.37 -1.55 -6.35
C GLY A 175 -3.49 -0.35 -5.42
N ILE A 176 -2.60 -0.20 -4.43
CA ILE A 176 -2.64 0.96 -3.51
C ILE A 176 -2.33 2.28 -4.25
N ARG A 177 -1.41 2.27 -5.23
CA ARG A 177 -1.04 3.46 -6.02
C ARG A 177 -2.18 3.93 -6.93
N LEU A 178 -2.95 3.00 -7.48
CA LEU A 178 -4.08 3.29 -8.38
C LEU A 178 -5.39 3.59 -7.63
N SER A 179 -5.44 3.28 -6.33
CA SER A 179 -6.64 3.49 -5.51
C SER A 179 -6.81 4.96 -5.11
N THR A 180 -8.04 5.45 -5.12
CA THR A 180 -8.41 6.76 -4.55
C THR A 180 -8.70 6.67 -3.06
N LEU A 181 -8.97 5.47 -2.55
CA LEU A 181 -9.31 5.17 -1.15
C LEU A 181 -10.58 5.88 -0.65
N GLU A 182 -11.49 6.25 -1.55
CA GLU A 182 -12.67 7.06 -1.21
C GLU A 182 -13.56 6.44 -0.11
N CYS A 183 -13.67 5.10 -0.06
CA CYS A 183 -14.38 4.40 1.02
C CYS A 183 -13.84 4.75 2.42
N PHE A 184 -12.55 5.01 2.55
CA PHE A 184 -11.90 5.28 3.84
C PHE A 184 -12.12 6.71 4.35
N PHE A 185 -12.81 7.54 3.58
CA PHE A 185 -13.32 8.85 3.99
C PHE A 185 -14.82 8.83 4.34
N ASP A 186 -15.52 7.71 4.10
CA ASP A 186 -16.95 7.54 4.37
C ASP A 186 -17.18 6.53 5.51
N SER A 187 -17.77 7.03 6.60
CA SER A 187 -18.11 6.22 7.78
C SER A 187 -19.05 5.06 7.44
N LYS A 188 -20.03 5.24 6.55
CA LYS A 188 -20.97 4.19 6.15
C LYS A 188 -20.25 3.09 5.37
N CYS A 189 -19.30 3.47 4.53
CA CYS A 189 -18.51 2.51 3.76
C CYS A 189 -17.61 1.67 4.66
N ILE A 190 -16.91 2.31 5.61
CA ILE A 190 -16.11 1.62 6.63
C ILE A 190 -16.98 0.68 7.47
N LEU A 191 -18.17 1.11 7.89
CA LEU A 191 -19.11 0.26 8.65
C LEU A 191 -19.55 -0.96 7.85
N ASN A 192 -19.82 -0.82 6.55
CA ASN A 192 -20.16 -1.95 5.71
C ASN A 192 -18.97 -2.93 5.57
N LEU A 193 -17.78 -2.42 5.27
CA LEU A 193 -16.55 -3.21 5.17
C LEU A 193 -16.26 -3.97 6.47
N THR A 194 -16.38 -3.28 7.62
CA THR A 194 -16.18 -3.90 8.93
C THR A 194 -17.26 -4.93 9.22
N SER A 195 -18.53 -4.70 8.91
CA SER A 195 -19.61 -5.70 9.11
C SER A 195 -19.40 -7.00 8.32
N ILE A 196 -18.77 -6.92 7.15
CA ILE A 196 -18.45 -8.08 6.33
C ILE A 196 -17.22 -8.80 6.91
N ALA A 197 -16.18 -8.06 7.27
CA ALA A 197 -14.98 -8.62 7.87
C ALA A 197 -15.22 -9.23 9.26
N SER A 198 -16.19 -8.72 10.05
CA SER A 198 -16.53 -9.24 11.38
C SER A 198 -17.14 -10.63 11.33
N ARG A 199 -17.62 -11.09 10.15
CA ARG A 199 -18.03 -12.49 9.97
C ARG A 199 -16.87 -13.49 10.12
N ARG A 200 -15.62 -13.00 10.22
CA ARG A 200 -14.36 -13.77 10.22
C ARG A 200 -13.53 -13.59 11.48
N THR A 201 -13.97 -12.73 12.39
CA THR A 201 -13.27 -12.39 13.63
C THR A 201 -14.29 -12.29 14.77
N THR A 202 -13.85 -12.43 16.01
CA THR A 202 -14.72 -12.23 17.19
C THR A 202 -14.67 -10.79 17.69
N THR A 203 -13.99 -9.92 16.96
CA THR A 203 -13.69 -8.53 17.34
C THR A 203 -14.42 -7.62 16.38
N ILE A 204 -15.16 -6.65 16.90
CA ILE A 204 -15.73 -5.57 16.07
C ILE A 204 -14.70 -4.44 16.05
N TRP A 205 -14.36 -3.96 14.86
CA TRP A 205 -13.41 -2.86 14.71
C TRP A 205 -14.13 -1.59 14.26
N ILE A 206 -13.91 -0.50 14.99
CA ILE A 206 -14.50 0.81 14.68
C ILE A 206 -13.34 1.72 14.27
N ALA A 207 -13.11 1.84 12.96
CA ALA A 207 -12.15 2.79 12.40
C ALA A 207 -12.72 4.20 12.40
N LYS A 208 -11.87 5.18 12.62
CA LYS A 208 -12.17 6.55 12.23
C LYS A 208 -11.90 6.75 10.73
N PRO A 209 -12.79 7.43 10.00
CA PRO A 209 -12.50 7.91 8.66
C PRO A 209 -11.21 8.73 8.58
N LEU A 210 -10.54 8.72 7.43
CA LEU A 210 -9.29 9.46 7.21
C LEU A 210 -9.41 10.99 7.37
N ASN A 211 -10.63 11.53 7.25
CA ASN A 211 -10.94 12.95 7.46
C ASN A 211 -11.51 13.24 8.86
N ALA A 212 -11.69 12.23 9.72
CA ALA A 212 -12.13 12.48 11.09
C ALA A 212 -11.01 13.19 11.83
N SER A 213 -11.35 14.26 12.56
CA SER A 213 -10.41 14.96 13.42
C SER A 213 -9.79 13.98 14.42
N VAL A 214 -8.47 14.05 14.53
CA VAL A 214 -7.74 13.42 15.64
C VAL A 214 -8.17 14.18 16.90
N PRO A 215 -8.64 13.50 17.97
CA PRO A 215 -8.87 14.17 19.25
C PRO A 215 -7.56 14.70 19.84
#